data_AF-A0A447MYG0-F1
#
_entry.id   AF-A0A447MYG0-F1
#
_cell.length_a   1.000
_cell.length_b   1.000
_cell.length_c   1.000
_cell.angle_alpha   90.00
_cell.angle_beta   90.00
_cell.angle_gamma   90.00
#
_symmetry.space_group_name_H-M   'P 1'
#
loop_
_entity.id
_entity.type
_entity.pdbx_description
1 polymer ?
#
loop_
_entity_poly.entity_id
_entity_poly.type
_entity_poly.pdbx_seq_one_letter_code
_entity_poly.pdbx_strand_id
1 'polypeptide(L)'
;MTSTAGIKKITLTFINESGNAVDMNHAAISFTASGHIDPWGNSGGTLKGNLPLTLNESSYGTLETNNIIINNSDALLLQPGERGTLSFSLAATQVPVKMSAITLTLASSSSEDAESETPSDQETPAIPAADEQPAEPDVPEKDNDLQERGLTLNVSELNTASWYQRVTFTLTNLYAQAVDLNQLQLNFTASAHPDPYSPFQGTMLGNQAVTLASDGGWPIEKNTITINHDGALMLAAGDIAELQCYLAATQTPVAISDLNATLAHDPARQGKICVHFPAMTQTVALKPVIELLFPAGETRRFVGEWGRGSDNRRS
;
A
#
# COMPACT_ATOMS: atom_id res chain seq x y z
N MET A 1 -22.96 -37.02 16.48
CA MET A 1 -21.61 -36.68 17.00
C MET A 1 -21.58 -35.18 17.22
N THR A 2 -21.29 -34.77 18.45
CA THR A 2 -21.34 -33.40 18.96
C THR A 2 -20.35 -32.48 18.25
N SER A 3 -20.86 -31.56 17.43
CA SER A 3 -20.11 -30.40 16.95
C SER A 3 -20.08 -29.36 18.05
N THR A 4 -19.01 -29.33 18.84
CA THR A 4 -18.85 -28.34 19.91
C THR A 4 -18.45 -27.01 19.29
N ALA A 5 -19.43 -26.21 18.87
CA ALA A 5 -19.23 -24.77 18.64
C ALA A 5 -18.75 -24.14 19.96
N GLY A 6 -17.75 -23.26 19.89
CA GLY A 6 -17.14 -22.69 21.09
C GLY A 6 -16.68 -21.27 20.89
N ILE A 7 -17.00 -20.40 21.84
CA ILE A 7 -16.50 -19.03 21.88
C ILE A 7 -15.02 -19.07 22.28
N LYS A 8 -14.16 -18.47 21.48
CA LYS A 8 -12.72 -18.35 21.74
C LYS A 8 -12.34 -16.89 21.84
N LYS A 9 -11.74 -16.50 22.97
CA LYS A 9 -11.16 -15.16 23.11
C LYS A 9 -9.84 -15.11 22.35
N ILE A 10 -9.73 -14.17 21.43
CA ILE A 10 -8.50 -13.82 20.71
C ILE A 10 -7.98 -12.51 21.29
N THR A 11 -6.68 -12.41 21.48
CA THR A 11 -6.00 -11.16 21.84
C THR A 11 -4.87 -10.93 20.85
N LEU A 12 -4.97 -9.83 20.11
CA LEU A 12 -3.93 -9.31 19.23
C LEU A 12 -3.08 -8.32 20.00
N THR A 13 -1.78 -8.39 19.82
CA THR A 13 -0.82 -7.42 20.35
C THR A 13 -0.08 -6.81 19.18
N PHE A 14 -0.17 -5.49 19.05
CA PHE A 14 0.50 -4.69 18.04
C PHE A 14 1.64 -3.95 18.71
N ILE A 15 2.78 -3.86 18.03
CA ILE A 15 3.95 -3.14 18.52
C ILE A 15 4.30 -2.11 17.45
N ASN A 16 4.35 -0.84 17.83
CA ASN A 16 4.82 0.19 16.92
C ASN A 16 6.36 0.21 16.95
N GLU A 17 6.99 -0.45 15.98
CA GLU A 17 8.45 -0.43 15.82
C GLU A 17 8.94 0.73 14.94
N SER A 18 8.03 1.59 14.46
CA SER A 18 8.40 2.77 13.67
C SER A 18 8.94 3.90 14.55
N GLY A 19 9.59 4.87 13.92
CA GLY A 19 10.08 6.08 14.60
C GLY A 19 9.01 7.11 14.92
N ASN A 20 7.76 6.92 14.45
CA ASN A 20 6.68 7.90 14.55
C ASN A 20 5.46 7.32 15.27
N ALA A 21 4.64 8.18 15.90
CA ALA A 21 3.35 7.74 16.43
C ALA A 21 2.44 7.29 15.26
N VAL A 22 1.73 6.19 15.46
CA VAL A 22 0.80 5.63 14.46
C VAL A 22 -0.62 5.84 14.95
N ASP A 23 -1.46 6.49 14.15
CA ASP A 23 -2.89 6.59 14.44
C ASP A 23 -3.59 5.26 14.12
N MET A 24 -4.17 4.65 15.14
CA MET A 24 -4.92 3.40 15.07
C MET A 24 -6.42 3.65 14.88
N ASN A 25 -6.86 4.92 14.84
CA ASN A 25 -8.23 5.25 14.51
C ASN A 25 -8.54 4.84 13.06
N HIS A 26 -9.71 4.23 12.86
CA HIS A 26 -10.14 3.64 11.60
C HIS A 26 -9.21 2.57 11.01
N ALA A 27 -8.26 2.05 11.79
CA ALA A 27 -7.47 0.91 11.36
C ALA A 27 -8.37 -0.34 11.23
N ALA A 28 -8.22 -1.04 10.11
CA ALA A 28 -8.97 -2.24 9.77
C ALA A 28 -8.13 -3.49 9.98
N ILE A 29 -8.69 -4.48 10.67
CA ILE A 29 -8.05 -5.76 10.97
C ILE A 29 -8.83 -6.86 10.26
N SER A 30 -8.24 -7.45 9.24
CA SER A 30 -8.88 -8.45 8.37
C SER A 30 -8.23 -9.83 8.48
N PHE A 31 -9.04 -10.87 8.58
CA PHE A 31 -8.60 -12.27 8.59
C PHE A 31 -9.74 -13.21 8.20
N THR A 32 -9.42 -14.38 7.66
CA THR A 32 -10.38 -15.47 7.44
C THR A 32 -10.28 -16.47 8.59
N ALA A 33 -11.39 -16.92 9.15
CA ALA A 33 -11.40 -17.93 10.20
C ALA A 33 -12.53 -18.95 10.05
N SER A 34 -12.41 -20.11 10.71
CA SER A 34 -13.49 -21.10 10.83
C SER A 34 -14.55 -20.67 11.87
N GLY A 35 -15.03 -19.43 11.73
CA GLY A 35 -15.95 -18.75 12.62
C GLY A 35 -15.93 -17.23 12.44
N HIS A 36 -16.90 -16.56 13.04
CA HIS A 36 -17.08 -15.12 12.96
C HIS A 36 -16.83 -14.47 14.31
N ILE A 37 -16.64 -13.16 14.30
CA ILE A 37 -16.56 -12.38 15.52
C ILE A 37 -17.93 -12.39 16.18
N ASP A 38 -17.97 -12.75 17.47
CA ASP A 38 -19.19 -12.71 18.27
C ASP A 38 -19.54 -11.25 18.58
N PRO A 39 -20.63 -10.68 18.02
CA PRO A 39 -21.00 -9.28 18.23
C PRO A 39 -21.41 -8.97 19.67
N TRP A 40 -21.83 -10.00 20.41
CA TRP A 40 -22.18 -9.91 21.84
C TRP A 40 -21.01 -10.31 22.75
N GLY A 41 -19.90 -10.72 22.14
CA GLY A 41 -18.68 -11.09 22.84
C GLY A 41 -17.95 -9.87 23.38
N ASN A 42 -17.17 -10.09 24.45
CA ASN A 42 -16.38 -9.02 25.04
C ASN A 42 -15.23 -8.62 24.10
N SER A 43 -15.29 -7.38 23.61
CA SER A 43 -14.14 -6.72 22.99
C SER A 43 -13.47 -5.76 23.99
N GLY A 44 -12.14 -5.63 23.91
CA GLY A 44 -11.39 -4.80 24.85
C GLY A 44 -9.91 -4.71 24.53
N GLY A 45 -9.13 -4.07 25.39
CA GLY A 45 -7.71 -3.79 25.16
C GLY A 45 -7.46 -2.30 24.89
N THR A 46 -6.19 -1.91 24.82
CA THR A 46 -5.79 -0.50 24.68
C THR A 46 -6.14 0.09 23.32
N LEU A 47 -6.33 -0.74 22.29
CA LEU A 47 -6.67 -0.32 20.93
C LEU A 47 -8.15 -0.47 20.57
N LYS A 48 -9.02 -0.79 21.54
CA LYS A 48 -10.47 -0.92 21.26
C LYS A 48 -11.08 0.42 20.84
N GLY A 49 -10.48 1.54 21.25
CA GLY A 49 -11.03 2.89 21.08
C GLY A 49 -12.17 3.18 22.06
N ASN A 50 -12.66 4.41 22.07
CA ASN A 50 -13.80 4.81 22.89
C ASN A 50 -15.16 4.63 22.20
N LEU A 51 -15.19 4.41 20.88
CA LEU A 51 -16.40 4.10 20.12
C LEU A 51 -16.56 2.58 19.93
N PRO A 52 -17.76 2.09 19.53
CA PRO A 52 -17.95 0.70 19.16
C PRO A 52 -17.07 0.30 17.96
N LEU A 53 -16.58 -0.94 17.96
CA LEU A 53 -15.90 -1.50 16.79
C LEU A 53 -16.91 -1.72 15.66
N THR A 54 -16.50 -1.51 14.41
CA THR A 54 -17.29 -1.97 13.26
C THR A 54 -16.86 -3.38 12.91
N LEU A 55 -17.80 -4.33 12.94
CA LEU A 55 -17.56 -5.73 12.64
C LEU A 55 -18.23 -6.07 11.32
N ASN A 56 -17.45 -6.49 10.33
CA ASN A 56 -17.94 -6.92 9.03
C ASN A 56 -17.55 -8.38 8.80
N GLU A 57 -18.48 -9.16 8.27
CA GLU A 57 -18.28 -10.56 7.99
C GLU A 57 -18.82 -10.93 6.61
N SER A 58 -18.13 -11.84 5.94
CA SER A 58 -18.62 -12.46 4.71
C SER A 58 -18.31 -13.95 4.73
N SER A 59 -19.34 -14.77 4.50
CA SER A 59 -19.21 -16.22 4.56
C SER A 59 -18.72 -16.79 3.22
N TYR A 60 -17.70 -17.64 3.28
CA TYR A 60 -17.20 -18.40 2.14
C TYR A 60 -17.10 -19.89 2.49
N GLY A 61 -18.23 -20.59 2.41
CA GLY A 61 -18.31 -22.01 2.77
C GLY A 61 -18.09 -22.24 4.27
N THR A 62 -17.07 -23.01 4.66
CA THR A 62 -16.75 -23.30 6.07
C THR A 62 -15.80 -22.29 6.72
N LEU A 63 -15.42 -21.24 5.99
CA LEU A 63 -14.54 -20.16 6.43
C LEU A 63 -15.25 -18.82 6.25
N GLU A 64 -15.03 -17.90 7.17
CA GLU A 64 -15.65 -16.57 7.20
C GLU A 64 -14.53 -15.52 7.17
N THR A 65 -14.64 -14.58 6.24
CA THR A 65 -13.76 -13.40 6.20
C THR A 65 -14.31 -12.39 7.18
N ASN A 66 -13.50 -12.07 8.17
CA ASN A 66 -13.78 -11.18 9.29
C ASN A 66 -12.99 -9.90 9.10
N ASN A 67 -13.62 -8.76 9.35
CA ASN A 67 -12.98 -7.46 9.35
C ASN A 67 -13.45 -6.64 10.56
N ILE A 68 -12.49 -6.10 11.33
CA ILE A 68 -12.73 -5.27 12.51
C ILE A 68 -12.17 -3.89 12.23
N ILE A 69 -12.99 -2.85 12.30
CA ILE A 69 -12.54 -1.46 12.22
C ILE A 69 -12.54 -0.87 13.62
N ILE A 70 -11.39 -0.33 14.03
CA ILE A 70 -11.24 0.41 15.27
C ILE A 70 -11.83 1.79 15.08
N ASN A 71 -12.66 2.24 16.03
CA ASN A 71 -13.22 3.59 16.00
C ASN A 71 -12.91 4.30 17.32
N ASN A 72 -12.41 5.52 17.20
CA ASN A 72 -12.14 6.41 18.31
C ASN A 72 -12.61 7.83 17.95
N SER A 73 -13.05 8.62 18.94
CA SER A 73 -13.52 9.99 18.70
C SER A 73 -12.44 10.90 18.12
N ASP A 74 -11.20 10.65 18.52
CA ASP A 74 -10.01 11.40 18.13
C ASP A 74 -8.91 10.42 17.68
N ALA A 75 -7.73 10.93 17.33
CA ALA A 75 -6.58 10.09 17.03
C ALA A 75 -6.31 9.10 18.18
N LEU A 76 -6.13 7.81 17.83
CA LEU A 76 -5.78 6.75 18.76
C LEU A 76 -4.31 6.41 18.54
N LEU A 77 -3.43 7.22 19.12
CA LEU A 77 -2.00 7.13 18.84
C LEU A 77 -1.35 5.98 19.61
N LEU A 78 -0.69 5.08 18.87
CA LEU A 78 0.25 4.12 19.41
C LEU A 78 1.67 4.68 19.28
N GLN A 79 2.33 4.98 20.40
CA GLN A 79 3.63 5.64 20.39
C GLN A 79 4.78 4.72 19.92
N PRO A 80 5.90 5.25 19.42
CA PRO A 80 7.09 4.47 19.10
C PRO A 80 7.53 3.58 20.28
N GLY A 81 7.74 2.29 20.00
CA GLY A 81 8.11 1.27 20.99
C GLY A 81 6.96 0.80 21.89
N GLU A 82 5.77 1.39 21.79
CA GLU A 82 4.62 1.04 22.61
C GLU A 82 3.88 -0.20 22.07
N ARG A 83 3.19 -0.90 22.98
CA ARG A 83 2.37 -2.07 22.68
C ARG A 83 0.89 -1.76 22.85
N GLY A 84 0.14 -1.95 21.76
CA GLY A 84 -1.31 -1.90 21.74
C GLY A 84 -1.92 -3.29 21.80
N THR A 85 -3.09 -3.45 22.44
CA THR A 85 -3.81 -4.73 22.46
C THR A 85 -5.25 -4.57 21.99
N LEU A 86 -5.73 -5.54 21.21
CA LEU A 86 -7.14 -5.68 20.87
C LEU A 86 -7.57 -7.12 21.14
N SER A 87 -8.57 -7.29 21.98
CA SER A 87 -9.19 -8.58 22.26
C SER A 87 -10.62 -8.60 21.81
N PHE A 88 -11.07 -9.76 21.32
CA PHE A 88 -12.43 -10.02 20.86
C PHE A 88 -12.75 -11.50 20.99
N SER A 89 -14.04 -11.84 20.94
CA SER A 89 -14.51 -13.22 20.94
C SER A 89 -14.78 -13.68 19.50
N LEU A 90 -14.36 -14.90 19.19
CA LEU A 90 -14.67 -15.59 17.93
C LEU A 90 -15.62 -16.75 18.22
N ALA A 91 -16.79 -16.77 17.58
CA ALA A 91 -17.73 -17.87 17.60
C ALA A 91 -17.30 -18.93 16.57
N ALA A 92 -16.58 -19.95 17.03
CA ALA A 92 -16.03 -20.96 16.16
C ALA A 92 -17.09 -21.98 15.72
N THR A 93 -17.22 -22.20 14.40
CA THR A 93 -18.05 -23.26 13.81
C THR A 93 -17.32 -24.60 13.75
N GLN A 94 -15.99 -24.59 13.91
CA GLN A 94 -15.13 -25.77 14.00
C GLN A 94 -14.09 -25.63 15.11
N VAL A 95 -13.75 -26.76 15.75
CA VAL A 95 -12.66 -26.84 16.73
C VAL A 95 -11.66 -27.91 16.24
N PRO A 96 -10.37 -27.59 16.09
CA PRO A 96 -9.70 -26.32 16.42
C PRO A 96 -10.08 -25.17 15.47
N VAL A 97 -10.03 -23.93 15.97
CA VAL A 97 -10.20 -22.73 15.15
C VAL A 97 -9.07 -22.68 14.12
N LYS A 98 -9.43 -22.59 12.85
CA LYS A 98 -8.50 -22.28 11.77
C LYS A 98 -8.59 -20.79 11.48
N MET A 99 -7.46 -20.13 11.30
CA MET A 99 -7.40 -18.70 11.00
C MET A 99 -6.28 -18.46 9.99
N SER A 100 -6.51 -17.56 9.03
CA SER A 100 -5.50 -17.09 8.08
C SER A 100 -4.54 -16.12 8.75
N ALA A 101 -3.62 -15.57 7.95
CA ALA A 101 -2.90 -14.36 8.34
C ALA A 101 -3.87 -13.24 8.71
N ILE A 102 -3.46 -12.43 9.70
CA ILE A 102 -4.16 -11.22 10.12
C ILE A 102 -3.49 -10.04 9.43
N THR A 103 -4.29 -9.23 8.74
CA THR A 103 -3.85 -8.00 8.08
C THR A 103 -4.30 -6.81 8.90
N LEU A 104 -3.40 -5.86 9.16
CA LEU A 104 -3.72 -4.55 9.71
C LEU A 104 -3.55 -3.51 8.60
N THR A 105 -4.59 -2.75 8.31
CA THR A 105 -4.58 -1.63 7.37
C THR A 105 -4.84 -0.35 8.16
N LEU A 106 -3.92 0.60 8.09
CA LEU A 106 -4.10 1.91 8.73
C LEU A 106 -5.02 2.79 7.86
N ALA A 107 -5.73 3.72 8.51
CA ALA A 107 -6.49 4.72 7.78
C ALA A 107 -5.54 5.64 7.01
N SER A 108 -5.87 5.93 5.75
CA SER A 108 -5.10 6.90 4.97
C SER A 108 -5.22 8.26 5.63
N SER A 109 -4.10 8.89 5.99
CA SER A 109 -4.10 10.28 6.43
C SER A 109 -4.51 11.16 5.24
N SER A 110 -5.77 11.59 5.19
CA SER A 110 -6.11 12.81 4.46
C SER A 110 -5.54 13.96 5.27
N SER A 111 -4.32 14.37 4.94
CA SER A 111 -3.81 15.68 5.34
C SER A 111 -4.59 16.73 4.56
N GLU A 112 -5.81 17.01 4.99
CA GLU A 112 -6.46 18.29 4.73
C GLU A 112 -5.78 19.28 5.68
N ASP A 113 -4.69 19.89 5.20
CA ASP A 113 -4.17 21.10 5.81
C ASP A 113 -5.29 22.14 5.74
N ALA A 114 -5.89 22.40 6.90
CA ALA A 114 -6.84 23.48 7.07
C ALA A 114 -6.12 24.81 6.79
N GLU A 115 -6.43 25.39 5.63
CA GLU A 115 -6.22 26.80 5.36
C GLU A 115 -6.84 27.60 6.51
N SER A 116 -5.98 28.20 7.33
CA SER A 116 -6.36 29.23 8.27
C SER A 116 -5.82 30.54 7.72
N GLU A 117 -6.66 31.24 6.97
CA GLU A 117 -6.46 32.65 6.66
C GLU A 117 -6.42 33.44 7.98
N THR A 118 -5.40 34.28 8.16
CA THR A 118 -5.61 35.70 8.48
C THR A 118 -4.32 36.51 8.29
N PRO A 119 -4.45 37.80 7.93
CA PRO A 119 -3.40 38.61 7.32
C PRO A 119 -2.57 39.36 8.37
N SER A 120 -1.32 39.68 8.04
CA SER A 120 -0.63 40.81 8.67
C SER A 120 0.22 41.54 7.64
N ASP A 121 -0.27 42.72 7.24
CA ASP A 121 0.56 43.80 6.76
C ASP A 121 1.64 44.09 7.81
N GLN A 122 2.90 44.26 7.39
CA GLN A 122 3.61 45.55 7.44
C GLN A 122 5.13 45.39 7.25
N GLU A 123 5.65 46.32 6.45
CA GLU A 123 6.99 46.92 6.50
C GLU A 123 8.19 46.12 5.95
N THR A 124 8.39 46.32 4.65
CA THR A 124 9.70 46.49 4.01
C THR A 124 10.53 47.58 4.74
N PRO A 125 11.82 47.34 4.95
CA PRO A 125 12.82 48.36 4.63
C PRO A 125 13.87 47.85 3.64
N ALA A 126 14.34 48.76 2.81
CA ALA A 126 15.11 48.48 1.61
C ALA A 126 16.61 48.88 1.74
N ILE A 127 17.45 48.15 0.97
CA ILE A 127 18.76 48.50 0.33
C ILE A 127 19.99 48.63 1.33
N PRO A 128 21.24 48.23 0.99
CA PRO A 128 21.81 48.23 -0.36
C PRO A 128 22.72 47.10 -0.85
N ALA A 129 22.84 47.09 -2.19
CA ALA A 129 23.71 46.28 -3.03
C ALA A 129 25.20 46.60 -2.83
N ALA A 130 26.03 45.55 -2.86
CA ALA A 130 27.34 45.48 -3.54
C ALA A 130 27.99 44.13 -3.24
N ASP A 131 28.12 43.27 -4.25
CA ASP A 131 29.41 42.86 -4.83
C ASP A 131 29.25 41.55 -5.60
N GLU A 132 29.37 41.65 -6.92
CA GLU A 132 29.58 40.53 -7.83
C GLU A 132 30.99 39.97 -7.61
N GLN A 133 31.09 38.72 -7.17
CA GLN A 133 32.28 37.91 -7.44
C GLN A 133 31.81 36.54 -7.99
N PRO A 134 32.37 36.05 -9.12
CA PRO A 134 31.92 34.81 -9.73
C PRO A 134 32.45 33.63 -8.91
N ALA A 135 31.55 32.83 -8.34
CA ALA A 135 31.90 31.50 -7.87
C ALA A 135 31.94 30.54 -9.08
N GLU A 136 33.02 29.77 -9.15
CA GLU A 136 33.24 28.67 -10.11
C GLU A 136 32.06 27.70 -10.14
N PRO A 137 31.82 26.99 -11.26
CA PRO A 137 30.74 26.02 -11.34
C PRO A 137 31.03 24.87 -10.38
N ASP A 138 30.35 24.87 -9.23
CA ASP A 138 30.20 23.70 -8.39
C ASP A 138 29.57 22.60 -9.25
N VAL A 139 30.41 21.66 -9.66
CA VAL A 139 29.99 20.34 -10.11
C VAL A 139 29.12 19.82 -8.98
N PRO A 140 27.80 19.55 -9.19
CA PRO A 140 27.01 19.00 -8.12
C PRO A 140 27.69 17.70 -7.71
N GLU A 141 28.15 17.69 -6.46
CA GLU A 141 28.61 16.49 -5.80
C GLU A 141 27.58 15.42 -6.07
N LYS A 142 28.10 14.27 -6.49
CA LYS A 142 27.33 13.07 -6.73
C LYS A 142 26.79 12.65 -5.36
N ASP A 143 25.64 13.23 -5.01
CA ASP A 143 24.93 12.90 -3.81
C ASP A 143 24.50 11.45 -3.98
N ASN A 144 25.29 10.57 -3.38
CA ASN A 144 24.98 9.17 -3.18
C ASN A 144 23.91 9.07 -2.08
N ASP A 145 22.83 9.83 -2.25
CA ASP A 145 21.54 9.55 -1.67
C ASP A 145 21.03 8.29 -2.36
N LEU A 146 21.42 7.15 -1.78
CA LEU A 146 20.68 5.91 -1.84
C LEU A 146 19.31 6.13 -1.19
N GLN A 147 18.49 6.99 -1.80
CA GLN A 147 17.05 6.87 -1.72
C GLN A 147 16.72 5.48 -2.29
N GLU A 148 15.93 4.70 -1.57
CA GLU A 148 15.33 3.47 -2.06
C GLU A 148 14.41 3.83 -3.24
N ARG A 149 14.98 3.96 -4.44
CA ARG A 149 14.26 4.47 -5.61
C ARG A 149 13.32 3.36 -6.09
N GLY A 150 12.01 3.60 -5.97
CA GLY A 150 10.97 2.66 -6.40
C GLY A 150 10.76 2.66 -7.91
N LEU A 151 9.63 3.20 -8.37
CA LEU A 151 9.37 3.42 -9.80
C LEU A 151 9.51 4.90 -10.15
N THR A 152 9.95 5.20 -11.36
CA THR A 152 9.82 6.53 -11.97
C THR A 152 8.96 6.41 -13.22
N LEU A 153 7.95 7.27 -13.33
CA LEU A 153 7.06 7.36 -14.48
C LEU A 153 7.19 8.74 -15.10
N ASN A 154 7.52 8.79 -16.38
CA ASN A 154 7.59 10.02 -17.17
C ASN A 154 6.61 9.94 -18.33
N VAL A 155 6.22 11.10 -18.84
CA VAL A 155 5.46 11.21 -20.08
C VAL A 155 6.27 12.00 -21.11
N SER A 156 6.15 11.63 -22.38
CA SER A 156 6.76 12.35 -23.49
C SER A 156 6.33 13.82 -23.52
N GLU A 157 7.15 14.66 -24.15
CA GLU A 157 6.80 16.06 -24.40
C GLU A 157 5.42 16.18 -25.06
N LEU A 158 4.59 17.07 -24.52
CA LEU A 158 3.24 17.29 -24.99
C LEU A 158 3.21 18.45 -26.00
N ASN A 159 2.54 18.24 -27.12
CA ASN A 159 2.20 19.33 -28.03
C ASN A 159 1.04 20.13 -27.44
N THR A 160 1.35 21.30 -26.89
CA THR A 160 0.39 22.22 -26.25
C THR A 160 -0.55 22.92 -27.24
N ALA A 161 -0.43 22.64 -28.54
CA ALA A 161 -1.39 23.07 -29.56
C ALA A 161 -2.28 21.93 -30.07
N SER A 162 -2.04 20.68 -29.65
CA SER A 162 -2.83 19.52 -30.09
C SER A 162 -3.85 19.09 -29.04
N TRP A 163 -5.06 18.82 -29.51
CA TRP A 163 -6.16 18.28 -28.71
C TRP A 163 -6.26 16.75 -28.85
N TYR A 164 -5.58 16.18 -29.85
CA TYR A 164 -5.49 14.74 -30.05
C TYR A 164 -4.05 14.39 -30.41
N GLN A 165 -3.35 13.69 -29.51
CA GLN A 165 -1.95 13.37 -29.74
C GLN A 165 -1.55 12.04 -29.13
N ARG A 166 -0.56 11.42 -29.75
CA ARG A 166 0.07 10.23 -29.20
C ARG A 166 1.06 10.64 -28.12
N VAL A 167 0.95 10.04 -26.95
CA VAL A 167 1.87 10.21 -25.83
C VAL A 167 2.58 8.90 -25.54
N THR A 168 3.78 8.98 -24.97
CA THR A 168 4.53 7.82 -24.48
C THR A 168 4.73 7.97 -22.98
N PHE A 169 4.23 7.01 -22.22
CA PHE A 169 4.57 6.82 -20.81
C PHE A 169 5.80 5.92 -20.71
N THR A 170 6.82 6.38 -20.01
CA THR A 170 8.08 5.66 -19.80
C THR A 170 8.23 5.36 -18.33
N LEU A 171 8.17 4.08 -17.98
CA LEU A 171 8.37 3.57 -16.63
C LEU A 171 9.80 3.04 -16.50
N THR A 172 10.53 3.48 -15.48
CA THR A 172 11.85 2.93 -15.14
C THR A 172 11.76 2.17 -13.82
N ASN A 173 12.21 0.92 -13.81
CA ASN A 173 12.35 0.16 -12.57
C ASN A 173 13.64 0.53 -11.86
N LEU A 174 13.55 1.25 -10.75
CA LEU A 174 14.72 1.62 -9.95
C LEU A 174 14.96 0.69 -8.76
N TYR A 175 14.08 -0.30 -8.54
CA TYR A 175 14.34 -1.36 -7.57
C TYR A 175 15.56 -2.19 -7.99
N ALA A 176 16.27 -2.73 -7.00
CA ALA A 176 17.39 -3.65 -7.21
C ALA A 176 16.96 -5.04 -7.76
N GLN A 177 15.64 -5.29 -7.84
CA GLN A 177 15.05 -6.56 -8.25
C GLN A 177 14.01 -6.35 -9.35
N ALA A 178 13.65 -7.43 -10.04
CA ALA A 178 12.57 -7.40 -11.01
C ALA A 178 11.21 -7.14 -10.33
N VAL A 179 10.33 -6.42 -11.01
CA VAL A 179 8.96 -6.12 -10.56
C VAL A 179 7.93 -6.66 -11.54
N ASP A 180 6.78 -7.08 -11.00
CA ASP A 180 5.64 -7.54 -11.81
C ASP A 180 4.75 -6.36 -12.18
N LEU A 181 4.63 -6.09 -13.49
CA LEU A 181 3.79 -5.04 -14.06
C LEU A 181 2.34 -5.49 -14.26
N ASN A 182 1.99 -6.76 -14.00
CA ASN A 182 0.59 -7.16 -14.05
C ASN A 182 -0.20 -6.40 -12.98
N GLN A 183 -1.36 -5.86 -13.37
CA GLN A 183 -2.19 -4.97 -12.56
C GLN A 183 -1.49 -3.66 -12.15
N LEU A 184 -0.41 -3.26 -12.84
CA LEU A 184 0.17 -1.93 -12.70
C LEU A 184 -0.88 -0.87 -13.06
N GLN A 185 -1.04 0.12 -12.21
CA GLN A 185 -1.89 1.28 -12.47
C GLN A 185 -1.02 2.50 -12.76
N LEU A 186 -1.23 3.13 -13.91
CA LEU A 186 -0.74 4.46 -14.23
C LEU A 186 -1.86 5.44 -13.92
N ASN A 187 -1.67 6.33 -12.95
CA ASN A 187 -2.65 7.37 -12.64
C ASN A 187 -2.07 8.73 -13.00
N PHE A 188 -2.92 9.59 -13.56
CA PHE A 188 -2.56 10.95 -13.92
C PHE A 188 -3.80 11.82 -14.00
N THR A 189 -3.61 13.11 -13.75
CA THR A 189 -4.62 14.14 -13.98
C THR A 189 -4.37 14.75 -15.34
N ALA A 190 -5.40 14.93 -16.17
CA ALA A 190 -5.22 15.55 -17.48
C ALA A 190 -6.46 16.29 -17.96
N SER A 191 -6.27 17.26 -18.87
CA SER A 191 -7.36 17.89 -19.63
C SER A 191 -7.91 17.02 -20.78
N ALA A 192 -7.53 15.74 -20.77
CA ALA A 192 -7.77 14.76 -21.81
C ALA A 192 -7.93 13.38 -21.16
N HIS A 193 -8.51 12.43 -21.90
CA HIS A 193 -8.55 11.03 -21.50
C HIS A 193 -7.91 10.13 -22.57
N PRO A 194 -7.44 8.93 -22.21
CA PRO A 194 -7.02 7.93 -23.18
C PRO A 194 -8.16 7.59 -24.13
N ASP A 195 -7.91 7.68 -25.43
CA ASP A 195 -8.88 7.29 -26.45
C ASP A 195 -9.08 5.76 -26.44
N PRO A 196 -10.26 5.26 -26.00
CA PRO A 196 -10.52 3.83 -25.85
C PRO A 196 -10.56 3.08 -27.17
N TYR A 197 -10.67 3.79 -28.31
CA TYR A 197 -10.68 3.21 -29.64
C TYR A 197 -9.31 3.25 -30.33
N SER A 198 -8.34 3.93 -29.72
CA SER A 198 -6.98 4.00 -30.25
C SER A 198 -6.15 2.77 -29.85
N PRO A 199 -5.20 2.33 -30.69
CA PRO A 199 -4.32 1.22 -30.32
C PRO A 199 -3.33 1.65 -29.24
N PHE A 200 -3.25 0.86 -28.18
CA PHE A 200 -2.15 0.92 -27.22
C PHE A 200 -0.96 0.14 -27.79
N GLN A 201 0.27 0.62 -27.56
CA GLN A 201 1.51 -0.06 -27.98
C GLN A 201 2.60 0.05 -26.92
N GLY A 202 3.67 -0.74 -27.05
CA GLY A 202 4.87 -0.65 -26.23
C GLY A 202 5.17 -1.90 -25.40
N THR A 203 6.32 -1.90 -24.72
CA THR A 203 6.84 -3.04 -23.94
C THR A 203 6.13 -3.24 -22.60
N MET A 204 5.41 -2.22 -22.11
CA MET A 204 4.61 -2.29 -20.89
C MET A 204 3.31 -3.06 -21.08
N LEU A 205 2.87 -3.28 -22.33
CA LEU A 205 1.62 -3.99 -22.60
C LEU A 205 1.73 -5.47 -22.26
N GLY A 206 0.75 -5.94 -21.48
CA GLY A 206 0.52 -7.36 -21.31
C GLY A 206 -0.19 -7.98 -22.51
N ASN A 207 -0.63 -9.22 -22.34
CA ASN A 207 -1.34 -9.99 -23.37
C ASN A 207 -2.87 -9.84 -23.27
N GLN A 208 -3.36 -9.01 -22.35
CA GLN A 208 -4.77 -8.66 -22.19
C GLN A 208 -4.97 -7.17 -22.45
N ALA A 209 -6.19 -6.79 -22.84
CA ALA A 209 -6.53 -5.39 -23.06
C ALA A 209 -6.35 -4.56 -21.78
N VAL A 210 -5.90 -3.31 -21.90
CA VAL A 210 -5.81 -2.39 -20.76
C VAL A 210 -7.20 -2.04 -20.23
N THR A 211 -7.31 -1.78 -18.93
CA THR A 211 -8.53 -1.22 -18.34
C THR A 211 -8.38 0.28 -18.20
N LEU A 212 -9.36 1.06 -18.65
CA LEU A 212 -9.38 2.51 -18.54
C LEU A 212 -10.43 2.93 -17.51
N ALA A 213 -10.09 3.87 -16.65
CA ALA A 213 -11.02 4.54 -15.76
C ALA A 213 -10.78 6.05 -15.78
N SER A 214 -11.85 6.82 -15.63
CA SER A 214 -11.83 8.27 -15.44
C SER A 214 -12.84 8.64 -14.36
N ASP A 215 -12.56 9.68 -13.58
CA ASP A 215 -13.52 10.27 -12.65
C ASP A 215 -14.61 11.12 -13.33
N GLY A 216 -14.49 11.34 -14.65
CA GLY A 216 -15.43 12.13 -15.44
C GLY A 216 -15.43 13.62 -15.09
N GLY A 217 -14.40 14.10 -14.39
CA GLY A 217 -14.20 15.52 -14.11
C GLY A 217 -14.15 16.35 -15.39
N TRP A 218 -14.56 17.62 -15.33
CA TRP A 218 -14.48 18.49 -16.51
C TRP A 218 -14.07 19.90 -16.09
N PRO A 219 -13.11 20.55 -16.78
CA PRO A 219 -12.38 20.11 -17.98
C PRO A 219 -11.15 19.22 -17.69
N ILE A 220 -10.89 18.89 -16.43
CA ILE A 220 -9.76 18.10 -15.97
C ILE A 220 -10.29 16.80 -15.36
N GLU A 221 -9.74 15.67 -15.81
CA GLU A 221 -10.11 14.31 -15.42
C GLU A 221 -8.94 13.62 -14.71
N LYS A 222 -9.24 12.86 -13.66
CA LYS A 222 -8.31 11.88 -13.10
C LYS A 222 -8.48 10.58 -13.86
N ASN A 223 -7.41 10.17 -14.53
CA ASN A 223 -7.38 9.01 -15.39
C ASN A 223 -6.53 7.90 -14.76
N THR A 224 -6.97 6.66 -14.97
CA THR A 224 -6.22 5.46 -14.62
C THR A 224 -6.15 4.54 -15.84
N ILE A 225 -4.93 4.08 -16.15
CA ILE A 225 -4.69 2.98 -17.09
C ILE A 225 -4.16 1.80 -16.31
N THR A 226 -4.86 0.67 -16.32
CA THR A 226 -4.43 -0.57 -15.68
C THR A 226 -3.90 -1.55 -16.73
N ILE A 227 -2.68 -2.04 -16.51
CA ILE A 227 -2.04 -3.06 -17.34
C ILE A 227 -2.53 -4.45 -16.91
N ASN A 228 -2.95 -5.27 -17.87
CA ASN A 228 -3.44 -6.63 -17.62
C ASN A 228 -2.56 -7.66 -18.36
N HIS A 229 -2.15 -8.71 -17.65
CA HIS A 229 -1.41 -9.85 -18.21
C HIS A 229 -1.87 -11.17 -17.57
N ASP A 230 -1.84 -12.26 -18.33
CA ASP A 230 -2.07 -13.61 -17.82
C ASP A 230 -0.79 -14.11 -17.11
N GLY A 231 -0.75 -13.93 -15.80
CA GLY A 231 0.42 -14.27 -14.98
C GLY A 231 1.34 -13.07 -14.78
N ALA A 232 2.64 -13.35 -14.63
CA ALA A 232 3.64 -12.35 -14.27
C ALA A 232 4.22 -11.64 -15.51
N LEU A 233 4.17 -10.30 -15.53
CA LEU A 233 4.78 -9.47 -16.56
C LEU A 233 6.01 -8.76 -15.96
N MET A 234 7.18 -9.37 -16.08
CA MET A 234 8.36 -8.93 -15.35
C MET A 234 9.11 -7.79 -16.05
N LEU A 235 9.45 -6.76 -15.29
CA LEU A 235 10.41 -5.72 -15.67
C LEU A 235 11.67 -5.88 -14.80
N ALA A 236 12.83 -6.11 -15.42
CA ALA A 236 14.07 -6.34 -14.68
C ALA A 236 14.55 -5.06 -13.96
N ALA A 237 15.47 -5.23 -13.01
CA ALA A 237 16.08 -4.12 -12.28
C ALA A 237 16.84 -3.19 -13.24
N GLY A 238 16.55 -1.89 -13.19
CA GLY A 238 17.15 -0.88 -14.07
C GLY A 238 16.55 -0.80 -15.47
N ASP A 239 15.65 -1.72 -15.86
CA ASP A 239 15.04 -1.72 -17.18
C ASP A 239 13.92 -0.70 -17.31
N ILE A 240 13.60 -0.39 -18.57
CA ILE A 240 12.59 0.59 -18.97
C ILE A 240 11.45 -0.12 -19.71
N ALA A 241 10.21 0.24 -19.37
CA ALA A 241 9.01 -0.16 -20.09
C ALA A 241 8.28 1.06 -20.65
N GLU A 242 7.73 0.94 -21.85
CA GLU A 242 7.00 2.01 -22.52
C GLU A 242 5.55 1.62 -22.79
N LEU A 243 4.64 2.59 -22.63
CA LEU A 243 3.25 2.51 -23.07
C LEU A 243 2.93 3.73 -23.93
N GLN A 244 2.46 3.48 -25.16
CA GLN A 244 2.03 4.51 -26.09
C GLN A 244 0.51 4.45 -26.26
N CYS A 245 -0.16 5.59 -26.20
CA CYS A 245 -1.58 5.72 -26.49
C CYS A 245 -1.90 7.13 -26.99
N TYR A 246 -3.13 7.33 -27.49
CA TYR A 246 -3.61 8.66 -27.83
C TYR A 246 -4.40 9.26 -26.66
N LEU A 247 -4.15 10.53 -26.36
CA LEU A 247 -4.99 11.34 -25.48
C LEU A 247 -5.89 12.24 -26.32
N ALA A 248 -7.17 12.25 -25.98
CA ALA A 248 -8.20 13.06 -26.63
C ALA A 248 -8.75 14.10 -25.63
N ALA A 249 -8.63 15.37 -25.99
CA ALA A 249 -9.18 16.50 -25.27
C ALA A 249 -10.36 17.10 -26.05
N THR A 250 -11.31 17.71 -25.35
CA THR A 250 -12.54 18.24 -25.96
C THR A 250 -12.56 19.76 -26.12
N GLN A 251 -11.83 20.54 -25.30
CA GLN A 251 -11.87 22.01 -25.35
C GLN A 251 -10.56 22.74 -25.07
N THR A 252 -9.62 22.13 -24.35
CA THR A 252 -8.31 22.71 -24.09
C THR A 252 -7.22 21.79 -24.64
N PRO A 253 -6.04 22.32 -25.01
CA PRO A 253 -4.91 21.46 -25.33
C PRO A 253 -4.57 20.51 -24.19
N VAL A 254 -3.97 19.36 -24.55
CA VAL A 254 -3.62 18.33 -23.56
C VAL A 254 -2.57 18.87 -22.59
N ALA A 255 -2.90 18.83 -21.31
CA ALA A 255 -2.00 19.04 -20.18
C ALA A 255 -2.12 17.81 -19.25
N ILE A 256 -1.00 17.42 -18.63
CA ILE A 256 -0.93 16.28 -17.71
C ILE A 256 -0.21 16.72 -16.43
N SER A 257 -0.72 16.31 -15.28
CA SER A 257 -0.13 16.46 -13.96
C SER A 257 -0.32 15.19 -13.12
N ASP A 258 0.25 15.18 -11.91
CA ASP A 258 0.03 14.14 -10.88
C ASP A 258 0.33 12.71 -11.34
N LEU A 259 1.29 12.58 -12.27
CA LEU A 259 1.67 11.32 -12.87
C LEU A 259 2.29 10.39 -11.83
N ASN A 260 1.69 9.21 -11.65
CA ASN A 260 2.19 8.20 -10.73
C ASN A 260 1.96 6.77 -11.25
N ALA A 261 2.77 5.85 -10.75
CA ALA A 261 2.68 4.43 -11.04
C ALA A 261 2.52 3.65 -9.73
N THR A 262 1.56 2.73 -9.67
CA THR A 262 1.33 1.86 -8.50
C THR A 262 1.33 0.39 -8.92
N LEU A 263 2.29 -0.38 -8.41
CA LEU A 263 2.34 -1.83 -8.59
C LEU A 263 1.32 -2.51 -7.68
N ALA A 264 0.68 -3.57 -8.18
CA ALA A 264 -0.12 -4.45 -7.33
C ALA A 264 0.72 -5.21 -6.31
N HIS A 265 1.99 -5.48 -6.64
CA HIS A 265 2.95 -6.21 -5.80
C HIS A 265 4.24 -5.42 -5.60
N ASP A 266 4.13 -4.18 -5.12
CA ASP A 266 5.26 -3.28 -4.88
C ASP A 266 6.24 -3.82 -3.81
N PRO A 267 7.51 -4.12 -4.14
CA PRO A 267 8.50 -4.59 -3.18
C PRO A 267 8.74 -3.65 -1.99
N ALA A 268 8.65 -2.33 -2.16
CA ALA A 268 8.80 -1.37 -1.05
C ALA A 268 7.58 -1.33 -0.13
N ARG A 269 6.43 -1.85 -0.58
CA ARG A 269 5.19 -1.95 0.22
C ARG A 269 4.92 -3.37 0.70
N GLN A 270 5.77 -4.34 0.33
CA GLN A 270 5.69 -5.69 0.85
C GLN A 270 6.19 -5.71 2.30
N GLY A 271 5.25 -5.79 3.25
CA GLY A 271 5.56 -5.85 4.67
C GLY A 271 6.42 -7.06 5.05
N LYS A 272 7.20 -6.94 6.14
CA LYS A 272 7.94 -8.05 6.74
C LYS A 272 7.00 -8.93 7.56
N ILE A 273 6.97 -10.24 7.29
CA ILE A 273 6.30 -11.22 8.16
C ILE A 273 7.28 -11.59 9.29
N CYS A 274 7.04 -11.05 10.49
CA CYS A 274 7.75 -11.45 11.72
C CYS A 274 6.88 -12.42 12.53
N VAL A 275 7.35 -13.65 12.74
CA VAL A 275 6.66 -14.62 13.59
C VAL A 275 7.35 -14.72 14.95
N HIS A 276 6.67 -14.25 15.99
CA HIS A 276 7.15 -14.32 17.36
C HIS A 276 6.47 -15.46 18.11
N PHE A 277 7.27 -16.43 18.57
CA PHE A 277 6.76 -17.51 19.39
C PHE A 277 6.76 -17.11 20.87
N PRO A 278 5.67 -17.35 21.62
CA PRO A 278 5.63 -17.06 23.06
C PRO A 278 6.74 -17.82 23.80
N ALA A 279 7.25 -17.23 24.88
CA ALA A 279 8.22 -17.89 25.75
C ALA A 279 7.56 -19.07 26.48
N MET A 280 7.60 -20.26 25.88
CA MET A 280 7.27 -21.51 26.56
C MET A 280 8.53 -22.09 27.20
N THR A 281 8.38 -22.74 28.35
CA THR A 281 9.43 -23.57 28.93
C THR A 281 9.82 -24.64 27.90
N GLN A 282 11.11 -24.76 27.57
CA GLN A 282 11.62 -25.71 26.58
C GLN A 282 11.05 -27.10 26.83
N THR A 283 10.07 -27.50 26.02
CA THR A 283 9.70 -28.90 25.85
C THR A 283 10.24 -29.31 24.50
N VAL A 284 11.21 -30.21 24.49
CA VAL A 284 12.08 -30.59 23.35
C VAL A 284 11.30 -31.15 22.14
N ALA A 285 9.96 -31.24 22.22
CA ALA A 285 9.11 -31.94 21.26
C ALA A 285 8.31 -31.04 20.30
N LEU A 286 8.19 -29.73 20.56
CA LEU A 286 7.44 -28.84 19.68
C LEU A 286 8.41 -27.93 18.92
N LYS A 287 8.38 -27.94 17.59
CA LYS A 287 9.03 -26.92 16.75
C LYS A 287 7.98 -26.37 15.81
N PRO A 288 7.63 -25.07 15.89
CA PRO A 288 6.68 -24.50 14.98
C PRO A 288 7.25 -24.52 13.57
N VAL A 289 6.43 -24.94 12.62
CA VAL A 289 6.78 -24.99 11.20
C VAL A 289 5.86 -24.01 10.47
N ILE A 290 6.45 -23.14 9.67
CA ILE A 290 5.74 -22.24 8.77
C ILE A 290 6.03 -22.72 7.36
N GLU A 291 4.99 -23.01 6.61
CA GLU A 291 5.10 -23.30 5.18
C GLU A 291 4.49 -22.11 4.43
N LEU A 292 5.33 -21.41 3.67
CA LEU A 292 4.90 -20.38 2.74
C LEU A 292 4.67 -21.03 1.39
N LEU A 293 3.42 -21.01 0.92
CA LEU A 293 3.06 -21.40 -0.43
C LEU A 293 3.08 -20.16 -1.32
N PHE A 294 3.97 -20.14 -2.31
CA PHE A 294 4.03 -19.08 -3.29
C PHE A 294 3.01 -19.34 -4.42
N PRO A 295 2.53 -18.30 -5.12
CA PRO A 295 1.56 -18.45 -6.21
C PRO A 295 2.00 -19.42 -7.33
N ALA A 296 3.31 -19.59 -7.53
CA ALA A 296 3.89 -20.56 -8.47
C ALA A 296 3.83 -22.03 -7.99
N GLY A 297 3.26 -22.29 -6.81
CA GLY A 297 3.19 -23.61 -6.19
C GLY A 297 4.47 -24.04 -5.46
N GLU A 298 5.49 -23.17 -5.41
CA GLU A 298 6.70 -23.40 -4.60
C GLU A 298 6.33 -23.31 -3.11
N THR A 299 6.76 -24.28 -2.32
CA THR A 299 6.58 -24.25 -0.86
C THR A 299 7.93 -24.02 -0.19
N ARG A 300 8.06 -22.98 0.63
CA ARG A 300 9.23 -22.78 1.49
C ARG A 300 8.88 -23.07 2.94
N ARG A 301 9.67 -23.95 3.55
CA ARG A 301 9.48 -24.39 4.91
C ARG A 301 10.48 -23.70 5.84
N PHE A 302 9.96 -23.05 6.87
CA PHE A 302 10.73 -22.41 7.93
C PHE A 302 10.44 -23.10 9.24
N VAL A 303 11.48 -23.55 9.94
CA VAL A 303 11.36 -24.18 11.25
C VAL A 303 11.81 -23.16 12.29
N GLY A 304 10.87 -22.72 13.13
CA GLY A 304 11.17 -21.83 14.24
C GLY A 304 11.73 -22.58 15.45
N GLU A 305 12.60 -21.91 16.20
CA GLU A 305 13.03 -22.36 17.53
C GLU A 305 12.31 -21.51 18.58
N TRP A 306 11.76 -22.15 19.63
CA TRP A 306 11.13 -21.42 20.72
C TRP A 306 12.14 -20.51 21.42
N GLY A 307 11.77 -19.24 21.63
CA GLY A 307 12.59 -18.28 22.39
C GLY A 307 13.69 -17.56 21.59
N ARG A 308 13.75 -17.71 20.27
CA ARG A 308 14.55 -16.83 19.40
C ARG A 308 13.71 -16.24 18.28
N GLY A 309 13.87 -14.94 18.04
CA GLY A 309 13.40 -14.31 16.81
C GLY A 309 14.15 -14.92 15.62
N SER A 310 13.42 -15.49 14.67
CA SER A 310 14.01 -15.90 13.40
C SER A 310 14.23 -14.64 12.56
N ASP A 311 15.40 -14.04 12.72
CA ASP A 311 15.84 -12.91 11.90
C ASP A 311 16.51 -13.49 10.65
N ASN A 312 15.85 -13.36 9.50
CA ASN A 312 16.42 -13.83 8.24
C ASN A 312 17.43 -12.79 7.73
N ARG A 313 18.65 -12.85 8.27
CA ARG A 313 19.84 -12.32 7.60
C ARG A 313 20.75 -13.49 7.22
N ARG A 314 21.22 -13.43 5.97
CA ARG A 314 22.19 -14.30 5.26
C ARG A 314 21.51 -15.42 4.47
N SER A 315 21.82 -15.63 3.19
CA SER A 315 22.94 -15.17 2.34
C SER A 315 22.52 -15.17 0.88
#